data_AF-A0A6I3DDG6-F1
#
_entry.id   AF-A0A6I3DDG6-F1
#
_cell.length_a   1.000
_cell.length_b   1.000
_cell.length_c   1.000
_cell.angle_alpha   90.00
_cell.angle_beta   90.00
_cell.angle_gamma   90.00
#
_symmetry.space_group_name_H-M   'P 1'
#
loop_
_entity.id
_entity.type
_entity.pdbx_description
1 polymer ?
#
loop_
_entity_poly.entity_id
_entity_poly.type
_entity_poly.pdbx_seq_one_letter_code
_entity_poly.pdbx_strand_id
1 'polypeptide(L)' 'MKLRVKLSEAKPDPQPIESNASLAVLLGTLAWLLALISILLLDQTLPEPLPDWWALTCIFGICLGIFGFFKVRNR' A
#
# COMPACT_ATOMS: atom_id res chain seq x y z
N MET A 1 -12.62 -30.23 7.84
CA MET A 1 -12.56 -28.79 8.20
C MET A 1 -13.83 -28.41 8.94
N LYS A 2 -13.75 -28.00 10.21
CA LYS A 2 -14.91 -27.44 10.93
C LYS A 2 -15.06 -25.98 10.51
N LEU A 3 -16.18 -25.64 9.88
CA LEU A 3 -16.43 -24.32 9.30
C LEU A 3 -16.82 -23.23 10.33
N ARG A 4 -17.06 -23.59 11.60
CA ARG A 4 -17.33 -22.65 12.69
C ARG A 4 -16.80 -23.18 14.03
N VAL A 5 -16.08 -22.34 14.76
CA VAL A 5 -15.65 -22.58 16.15
C VAL A 5 -16.79 -22.13 17.06
N LYS A 6 -17.12 -22.93 18.08
CA LYS A 6 -18.10 -22.53 19.10
C LYS A 6 -17.53 -21.36 19.91
N LEU A 7 -18.36 -20.38 20.27
CA LEU A 7 -17.94 -19.17 21.00
C LEU A 7 -17.22 -19.49 22.32
N SER A 8 -17.51 -20.64 22.93
CA SER A 8 -16.85 -21.15 24.15
C SER A 8 -15.39 -21.61 23.94
N GLU A 9 -14.99 -21.89 22.70
CA GLU A 9 -13.64 -22.28 22.29
C GLU A 9 -12.89 -21.10 21.63
N ALA A 10 -13.55 -19.95 21.46
CA ALA A 10 -12.94 -18.77 20.87
C ALA A 10 -11.86 -18.24 21.80
N LYS A 11 -10.62 -18.13 21.30
CA LYS A 11 -9.54 -17.45 22.00
C LYS A 11 -9.97 -15.98 22.20
N PRO A 12 -9.73 -15.39 23.37
CA PRO A 12 -10.02 -13.98 23.59
C PRO A 12 -9.31 -13.12 22.54
N ASP A 13 -9.99 -12.07 22.09
CA ASP A 13 -9.46 -11.17 21.08
C ASP A 13 -8.09 -10.62 21.54
N PRO A 14 -7.07 -10.64 20.66
CA PRO A 14 -5.79 -10.06 20.98
C PRO A 14 -5.96 -8.57 21.29
N GLN A 15 -5.15 -8.07 22.21
CA GLN A 15 -5.15 -6.64 22.50
C GLN A 15 -4.84 -5.85 21.22
N PRO A 16 -5.50 -4.70 21.00
CA PRO A 16 -5.18 -3.82 19.88
C PRO A 16 -3.69 -3.52 19.87
N ILE A 17 -3.01 -3.87 18.77
CA ILE A 17 -1.63 -3.43 18.58
C ILE A 17 -1.68 -1.95 18.20
N GLU A 18 -0.97 -1.14 18.98
CA GLU A 18 -0.68 0.26 18.69
C GLU A 18 0.21 0.34 17.43
N SER A 19 -0.40 0.23 16.25
CA SER A 19 0.28 0.41 14.97
C SER A 19 -0.10 1.76 14.36
N ASN A 20 0.91 2.52 13.94
CA ASN A 20 0.68 3.78 13.25
C ASN A 20 0.34 3.51 11.78
N ALA A 21 -0.93 3.26 11.51
CA ALA A 21 -1.43 3.01 10.16
C ALA A 21 -1.14 4.19 9.20
N SER A 22 -1.14 5.43 9.71
CA SER A 22 -0.81 6.62 8.91
C SER A 22 0.64 6.57 8.42
N LEU A 23 1.58 6.13 9.26
CA LEU A 23 2.98 5.96 8.90
C LEU A 23 3.13 4.87 7.83
N ALA A 24 2.46 3.73 7.98
CA ALA A 24 2.51 2.65 7.00
C ALA A 24 2.00 3.10 5.62
N VAL A 25 0.87 3.82 5.58
CA VAL A 25 0.32 4.36 4.34
C VAL A 25 1.26 5.40 3.71
N LEU A 26 1.86 6.27 4.52
CA LEU A 26 2.83 7.27 4.04
C LEU A 26 4.04 6.60 3.39
N LEU A 27 4.64 5.60 4.06
CA LEU A 27 5.78 4.86 3.52
C LEU A 27 5.43 4.14 2.21
N GLY A 28 4.28 3.48 2.14
CA GLY A 28 3.82 2.83 0.91
C GLY A 28 3.63 3.84 -0.24
N THR A 29 3.06 5.01 0.06
CA THR A 29 2.87 6.08 -0.93
C THR A 29 4.21 6.63 -1.43
N LEU A 30 5.16 6.86 -0.52
CA LEU A 30 6.51 7.30 -0.85
C LEU A 30 7.26 6.27 -1.70
N ALA A 31 7.12 4.98 -1.39
CA ALA A 31 7.71 3.91 -2.20
C ALA A 31 7.20 3.94 -3.65
N TRP A 32 5.89 4.12 -3.85
CA TRP A 32 5.32 4.28 -5.20
C TRP A 32 5.79 5.54 -5.91
N LEU A 33 5.93 6.66 -5.18
CA LEU A 33 6.48 7.90 -5.73
C LEU A 33 7.93 7.71 -6.21
N LEU A 34 8.77 7.06 -5.40
CA LEU A 34 10.14 6.74 -5.77
C LEU A 34 10.20 5.83 -6.99
N ALA A 35 9.36 4.79 -7.03
CA ALA A 35 9.27 3.88 -8.18
C ALA A 35 8.87 4.63 -9.47
N LEU A 36 7.90 5.55 -9.40
CA LEU A 36 7.51 6.37 -10.54
C LEU A 36 8.66 7.25 -11.03
N ILE A 37 9.37 7.91 -10.11
CA ILE A 37 10.55 8.72 -10.44
C ILE A 37 11.62 7.85 -11.09
N SER A 38 11.89 6.66 -10.56
CA SER A 38 12.85 5.72 -11.14
C SER A 38 12.47 5.33 -12.56
N ILE A 39 11.19 5.01 -12.83
CA ILE A 39 10.70 4.69 -14.17
C ILE A 39 10.94 5.88 -15.12
N LEU A 40 10.54 7.09 -14.73
CA LEU A 40 10.69 8.27 -15.58
C LEU A 40 12.15 8.62 -15.88
N LEU A 41 13.06 8.38 -14.93
CA LEU A 41 14.49 8.62 -15.13
C LEU A 41 15.14 7.52 -15.98
N LEU A 42 14.81 6.25 -15.71
CA LEU A 42 15.41 5.11 -16.39
C LEU A 42 14.91 4.97 -17.83
N ASP A 43 13.64 5.27 -18.08
CA ASP A 43 13.03 5.20 -19.41
C ASP A 43 13.81 6.05 -20.44
N GLN A 44 14.35 7.20 -20.01
CA GLN A 44 15.15 8.08 -20.87
C GLN A 44 16.56 7.54 -21.14
N THR A 45 17.04 6.59 -20.35
CA THR A 45 18.41 6.05 -20.42
C THR A 45 18.48 4.67 -21.06
N LEU A 46 17.35 3.98 -21.17
CA LEU A 46 17.28 2.63 -21.70
C LEU A 46 17.17 2.66 -23.23
N PRO A 47 17.78 1.69 -23.92
CA PRO A 47 17.68 1.58 -25.37
C PRO A 47 16.29 1.15 -25.84
N GLU A 48 15.50 0.53 -24.96
CA GLU A 48 14.11 0.15 -25.19
C GLU A 48 13.22 0.79 -24.12
N PRO A 49 12.03 1.29 -24.50
CA PRO A 49 11.12 1.95 -23.56
C PRO A 49 10.59 0.96 -22.52
N LEU A 50 10.39 1.44 -21.30
CA LEU A 50 9.73 0.68 -20.25
C LEU A 50 8.24 0.50 -20.57
N PRO A 51 7.60 -0.58 -20.11
CA PRO A 51 6.18 -0.78 -20.36
C PRO A 51 5.31 0.31 -19.72
N ASP A 52 4.43 0.94 -20.49
CA ASP A 52 3.56 2.04 -20.04
C ASP A 52 2.71 1.70 -18.80
N TRP A 53 2.35 0.43 -18.62
CA TRP A 53 1.55 -0.01 -17.48
C TRP A 53 2.30 0.08 -16.14
N TRP A 54 3.63 0.15 -16.14
CA TRP A 54 4.43 0.34 -14.92
C TRP A 54 4.19 1.72 -14.32
N ALA A 55 4.24 2.76 -15.16
CA ALA A 55 3.96 4.13 -14.76
C ALA A 55 2.52 4.25 -14.25
N LEU A 56 1.54 3.68 -14.98
CA LEU A 56 0.14 3.65 -14.56
C LEU A 56 -0.05 2.97 -13.20
N THR A 57 0.62 1.84 -12.96
CA THR A 57 0.57 1.13 -11.68
C THR A 57 1.06 2.01 -10.53
N CYS A 58 2.17 2.74 -10.73
CA CYS A 58 2.68 3.65 -9.71
C CYS A 58 1.72 4.81 -9.46
N ILE A 59 1.11 5.38 -10.50
CA ILE A 59 0.09 6.43 -10.37
C ILE A 59 -1.09 5.93 -9.52
N PHE A 60 -1.64 4.75 -9.84
CA PHE A 60 -2.73 4.16 -9.05
C PHE A 60 -2.32 3.88 -7.60
N GLY A 61 -1.10 3.38 -7.38
CA GLY A 61 -0.54 3.18 -6.05
C GLY A 61 -0.47 4.47 -5.22
N ILE A 62 -0.02 5.57 -5.82
CA ILE A 62 0.01 6.90 -5.19
C ILE A 62 -1.41 7.39 -4.88
N CYS A 63 -2.33 7.33 -5.85
CA CYS A 63 -3.72 7.76 -5.66
C CYS A 63 -4.41 7.00 -4.53
N LEU A 64 -4.24 5.67 -4.49
CA LEU A 64 -4.78 4.82 -3.41
C LEU A 64 -4.12 5.12 -2.07
N GLY A 65 -2.80 5.37 -2.05
CA GLY A 65 -2.06 5.78 -0.86
C GLY A 65 -2.56 7.10 -0.27
N ILE A 66 -2.72 8.12 -1.12
CA ILE A 66 -3.29 9.42 -0.72
C ILE A 66 -4.71 9.25 -0.18
N PHE A 67 -5.56 8.51 -0.89
CA PHE A 67 -6.93 8.22 -0.44
C PHE A 67 -6.95 7.49 0.91
N GLY A 68 -6.10 6.48 1.07
CA GLY A 68 -5.94 5.75 2.33
C GLY A 68 -5.49 6.65 3.47
N PHE A 69 -4.57 7.58 3.19
CA PHE A 69 -4.05 8.50 4.20
C PHE A 69 -5.14 9.43 4.74
N PHE A 70 -5.99 9.98 3.86
CA PHE A 70 -7.16 10.77 4.28
C PHE A 70 -8.12 9.94 5.15
N LYS A 71 -8.36 8.68 4.78
CA LYS A 71 -9.26 7.80 5.54
C LYS A 71 -8.71 7.44 6.93
N VAL A 72 -7.41 7.21 7.05
CA VAL A 72 -6.77 6.82 8.32
C VAL A 72 -6.57 8.03 9.22
N ARG A 73 -6.20 9.19 8.68
CA ARG A 73 -6.03 10.44 9.45
C ARG A 73 -7.35 10.98 10.02
N ASN A 74 -8.49 10.66 9.39
CA ASN A 74 -9.81 11.11 9.81
C ASN A 74 -10.54 10.08 10.72
N ARG A 75 -9.80 9.17 11.36
CA ARG A 75 -10.29 8.27 12.41
C ARG A 75 -9.67 8.65 13.74
#